data_AF-A0A3G7Y909-F1
#
_entry.id   AF-A0A3G7Y909-F1
#
_cell.length_a   1.000
_cell.length_b   1.000
_cell.length_c   1.000
_cell.angle_alpha   90.00
_cell.angle_beta   90.00
_cell.angle_gamma   90.00
#
_symmetry.space_group_name_H-M   'P 1'
#
loop_
_entity.id
_entity.type
_entity.pdbx_description
1 polymer ?
#
loop_
_entity_poly.entity_id
_entity_poly.type
_entity_poly.pdbx_seq_one_letter_code
_entity_poly.pdbx_strand_id
1 'polypeptide(L)'
;METYQFWMDEETPDIGIDQLLLASRQWSSRVESYPLSADTPMRSTQQMSITLPLEMAALVKAKVAAGEYATESEVIRDGLRALLARDRAVENWLRNEVIPAATALEAEPELGLSAEQVRAHLAVKRQRKSTGKA
;
A
#
# COMPACT_ATOMS: atom_id res chain seq x y z
N MET A 1 39.50 -10.01 0.38
CA MET A 1 38.39 -10.91 0.79
C MET A 1 38.60 -11.21 2.25
N GLU A 2 38.03 -10.36 3.11
CA GLU A 2 38.01 -10.58 4.56
C GLU A 2 36.61 -11.03 4.93
N THR A 3 36.52 -12.26 5.41
CA THR A 3 35.34 -12.85 6.04
C THR A 3 35.68 -13.02 7.52
N TYR A 4 34.98 -12.29 8.38
CA TYR A 4 34.96 -12.50 9.83
C TYR A 4 33.58 -13.10 10.16
N GLN A 5 33.43 -14.38 10.52
CA GLN A 5 33.72 -15.01 11.82
C GLN A 5 33.18 -14.22 13.01
N PHE A 6 31.96 -14.55 13.48
CA PHE A 6 31.70 -14.75 14.90
C PHE A 6 30.38 -15.52 15.11
N TRP A 7 30.51 -16.67 15.76
CA TRP A 7 29.52 -17.71 16.07
C TRP A 7 28.55 -17.29 17.21
N MET A 8 27.29 -17.74 17.17
CA MET A 8 26.65 -18.69 18.12
C MET A 8 26.99 -18.49 19.61
N ASP A 9 26.00 -18.25 20.47
CA ASP A 9 25.31 -19.33 21.20
C ASP A 9 24.18 -18.78 22.09
N GLU A 10 23.23 -19.68 22.41
CA GLU A 10 22.19 -19.57 23.44
C GLU A 10 22.70 -19.05 24.79
N GLU A 11 21.95 -18.12 25.40
CA GLU A 11 21.58 -18.20 26.82
C GLU A 11 20.52 -17.13 27.14
N THR A 12 19.29 -17.55 27.40
CA THR A 12 18.26 -16.69 27.99
C THR A 12 18.55 -16.53 29.49
N PRO A 13 18.76 -15.31 30.02
CA PRO A 13 18.91 -15.15 31.46
C PRO A 13 17.54 -15.25 32.14
N ASP A 14 17.40 -16.25 33.02
CA ASP A 14 16.32 -16.42 33.98
C ASP A 14 16.39 -15.31 35.04
N ILE A 15 15.66 -14.22 34.82
CA ILE A 15 15.58 -13.10 35.78
C ILE A 15 14.33 -13.30 36.63
N GLY A 16 14.55 -13.82 37.84
CA GLY A 16 13.52 -14.05 38.85
C GLY A 16 12.76 -12.79 39.25
N ILE A 17 11.45 -12.99 39.49
CA ILE A 17 10.42 -11.97 39.76
C ILE A 17 10.73 -11.14 41.03
N ASP A 18 11.64 -11.59 41.87
CA ASP A 18 12.02 -10.94 43.13
C ASP A 18 12.89 -9.67 42.95
N GLN A 19 13.58 -9.50 41.81
CA GLN A 19 14.34 -8.26 41.54
C GLN A 19 13.46 -7.07 41.12
N LEU A 20 12.24 -7.32 40.63
CA LEU A 20 11.32 -6.27 40.20
C LEU A 20 10.68 -5.50 41.37
N LEU A 21 10.65 -6.09 42.57
CA LEU A 21 9.97 -5.49 43.72
C LEU A 21 10.85 -4.54 44.56
N LEU A 22 12.19 -4.63 44.47
CA LEU A 22 13.07 -3.72 45.24
C LEU A 22 13.32 -2.37 44.54
N ALA A 23 13.16 -2.29 43.23
CA ALA A 23 13.26 -1.01 42.50
C ALA A 23 12.03 -0.09 42.70
N SER A 24 10.94 -0.65 43.24
CA SER A 24 9.65 0.06 43.36
C SER A 24 9.54 1.00 44.56
N ARG A 25 10.40 0.89 45.58
CA ARG A 25 10.26 1.67 46.83
C ARG A 25 11.06 2.97 46.90
N GLN A 26 12.00 3.22 45.98
CA GLN A 26 12.73 4.50 45.94
C GLN A 26 12.16 5.51 44.94
N TRP A 27 11.24 5.09 44.07
CA TRP A 27 10.66 5.95 43.03
C TRP A 27 9.37 6.67 43.48
N SER A 28 9.28 7.06 44.76
CA SER A 28 8.08 7.73 45.30
C SER A 28 8.30 9.19 45.73
N SER A 29 9.41 9.81 45.35
CA SER A 29 9.70 11.21 45.71
C SER A 29 10.36 12.05 44.62
N ARG A 30 10.34 11.57 43.36
CA ARG A 30 10.75 12.34 42.17
C ARG A 30 9.63 12.43 41.13
N VAL A 31 8.38 12.48 41.61
CA VAL A 31 7.25 12.99 40.82
C VAL A 31 7.21 14.49 41.06
N GLU A 32 8.01 15.25 40.31
CA GLU A 32 7.77 16.67 40.09
C GLU A 32 8.66 17.09 38.91
N SER A 33 8.04 17.68 37.89
CA SER A 33 8.69 18.21 36.67
C SER A 33 8.90 17.23 35.50
N TYR A 34 7.82 16.64 34.99
CA TYR A 34 7.71 16.59 33.52
C TYR A 34 7.16 17.97 33.12
N PRO A 35 7.89 18.79 32.33
CA PRO A 35 7.18 19.82 31.61
C PRO A 35 6.14 19.08 30.78
N LEU A 36 4.89 19.53 30.86
CA LEU A 36 3.81 19.16 29.98
C LEU A 36 4.32 19.40 28.55
N SER A 37 4.98 18.39 27.95
CA SER A 37 5.52 18.48 26.61
C SER A 37 4.32 18.76 25.75
N ALA A 38 4.26 20.02 25.32
CA ALA A 38 3.19 20.59 24.56
C ALA A 38 2.72 19.57 23.53
N ASP A 39 1.40 19.42 23.48
CA ASP A 39 0.64 18.87 22.37
C ASP A 39 1.22 19.49 21.09
N THR A 40 2.24 18.83 20.54
CA THR A 40 2.95 19.30 19.35
C THR A 40 2.03 18.84 18.24
N PRO A 41 1.30 19.75 17.57
CA PRO A 41 0.35 19.33 16.55
C PRO A 41 1.11 18.50 15.54
N MET A 42 0.82 17.19 15.50
CA MET A 42 1.42 16.29 14.52
C MET A 42 1.08 16.83 13.14
N ARG A 43 2.08 17.36 12.43
CA ARG A 43 1.88 17.82 11.06
C ARG A 43 1.56 16.59 10.20
N SER A 44 0.35 16.53 9.68
CA SER A 44 -0.11 15.47 8.77
C SER A 44 0.44 15.61 7.34
N THR A 45 1.19 16.67 7.07
CA THR A 45 1.78 16.98 5.77
C THR A 45 3.27 17.30 5.91
N GLN A 46 4.09 16.70 5.06
CA GLN A 46 5.51 17.01 4.94
C GLN A 46 5.75 17.80 3.64
N GLN A 47 6.48 18.91 3.74
CA GLN A 47 6.90 19.67 2.56
C GLN A 47 8.06 18.95 1.87
N MET A 48 8.03 18.91 0.55
CA MET A 48 9.05 18.30 -0.29
C MET A 48 9.31 19.15 -1.53
N SER A 49 10.57 19.20 -1.97
CA SER A 49 10.95 19.81 -3.25
C SER A 49 11.17 18.69 -4.26
N ILE A 50 10.49 18.77 -5.41
CA ILE A 50 10.61 17.80 -6.50
C ILE A 50 11.00 18.52 -7.78
N THR A 51 11.89 17.91 -8.56
CA THR A 51 12.23 18.40 -9.89
C THR A 51 11.40 17.64 -10.91
N LEU A 52 10.62 18.37 -11.71
CA LEU A 52 9.82 17.81 -12.79
C LEU A 52 10.44 18.16 -14.14
N PRO A 53 10.30 17.29 -15.16
CA PRO A 53 10.52 17.69 -16.54
C PRO A 53 9.70 18.94 -16.90
N LEU A 54 10.25 19.82 -17.73
CA LEU A 54 9.65 21.11 -18.07
C LEU A 54 8.20 20.97 -18.56
N GLU A 55 7.94 20.00 -19.44
CA GLU A 55 6.60 19.71 -19.95
C GLU A 55 5.61 19.36 -18.83
N MET A 56 6.02 18.53 -17.87
CA MET A 56 5.15 18.14 -16.75
C MET A 56 4.91 19.31 -15.79
N ALA A 57 5.93 20.13 -15.52
CA ALA A 57 5.78 21.34 -14.73
C ALA A 57 4.80 22.32 -15.40
N ALA A 58 4.86 22.47 -16.73
CA ALA A 58 3.93 23.28 -17.49
C ALA A 58 2.49 22.76 -17.39
N LEU A 59 2.28 21.45 -17.49
CA LEU A 59 0.96 20.84 -17.31
C LEU A 59 0.38 21.09 -15.90
N VAL A 60 1.18 20.93 -14.85
CA VAL A 60 0.74 21.21 -13.47
C VAL A 60 0.34 22.68 -13.31
N LYS A 61 1.15 23.61 -13.83
CA LYS A 61 0.84 25.05 -13.82
C LYS A 61 -0.42 25.38 -14.60
N ALA A 62 -0.61 24.77 -15.77
CA ALA A 62 -1.79 24.97 -16.60
C ALA A 62 -3.08 24.55 -15.88
N LYS A 63 -3.05 23.43 -15.15
CA LYS A 63 -4.19 22.96 -14.35
C LYS A 63 -4.59 23.94 -13.23
N VAL A 64 -3.61 24.51 -12.56
CA VAL A 64 -3.86 25.55 -11.54
C VAL A 64 -4.37 26.84 -12.19
N ALA A 65 -3.75 27.27 -13.30
CA ALA A 65 -4.18 28.48 -14.02
C ALA A 65 -5.59 28.36 -14.61
N ALA A 66 -6.01 27.16 -15.01
CA ALA A 66 -7.38 26.86 -15.44
C ALA A 66 -8.39 26.86 -14.28
N GLY A 67 -7.94 26.93 -13.03
CA GLY A 67 -8.79 26.86 -11.85
C GLY A 67 -9.29 25.45 -11.52
N GLU A 68 -8.74 24.40 -12.14
CA GLU A 68 -9.09 23.01 -11.83
C GLU A 68 -8.58 22.60 -10.43
N TYR A 69 -7.49 23.22 -9.98
CA TYR A 69 -6.87 22.98 -8.68
C TYR A 69 -6.42 24.31 -8.06
N ALA A 70 -6.44 24.41 -6.74
CA ALA A 70 -6.04 25.65 -6.06
C ALA A 70 -4.51 25.80 -5.99
N THR A 71 -3.76 24.69 -5.96
CA THR A 71 -2.29 24.69 -5.87
C THR A 71 -1.68 23.54 -6.64
N GLU A 72 -0.39 23.66 -6.99
CA GLU A 72 0.38 22.59 -7.62
C GLU A 72 0.47 21.36 -6.72
N SER A 73 0.54 21.57 -5.40
CA SER A 73 0.56 20.49 -4.41
C SER A 73 -0.71 19.65 -4.43
N GLU A 74 -1.87 20.23 -4.79
CA GLU A 74 -3.12 19.49 -4.95
C GLU A 74 -3.11 18.62 -6.19
N VAL A 75 -2.63 19.13 -7.32
CA VAL A 75 -2.48 18.37 -8.56
C VAL A 75 -1.63 17.12 -8.31
N ILE A 76 -0.51 17.29 -7.62
CA ILE A 76 0.40 16.17 -7.31
C ILE A 76 -0.24 15.18 -6.34
N ARG A 77 -0.88 15.65 -5.26
CA ARG A 77 -1.58 14.75 -4.32
C ARG A 77 -2.69 13.96 -5.00
N ASP A 78 -3.46 14.59 -5.86
CA ASP A 78 -4.55 13.95 -6.58
C ASP A 78 -4.02 12.88 -7.56
N GLY A 79 -2.97 13.21 -8.32
CA GLY A 79 -2.27 12.25 -9.16
C GLY A 79 -1.74 11.04 -8.39
N LEU A 80 -1.15 11.26 -7.21
CA LEU A 80 -0.67 10.17 -6.36
C LEU A 80 -1.80 9.29 -5.81
N ARG A 81 -2.95 9.88 -5.46
CA ARG A 81 -4.13 9.09 -5.04
C ARG A 81 -4.67 8.23 -6.18
N ALA A 82 -4.74 8.78 -7.39
CA ALA A 82 -5.18 8.03 -8.57
C ALA A 82 -4.26 6.83 -8.85
N LEU A 83 -2.93 7.03 -8.74
CA LEU A 83 -1.95 5.95 -8.88
C LEU A 83 -2.17 4.85 -7.83
N LEU A 84 -2.28 5.23 -6.55
CA LEU A 84 -2.52 4.28 -5.45
C LEU A 84 -3.84 3.51 -5.62
N ALA A 85 -4.90 4.19 -6.06
CA ALA A 85 -6.19 3.55 -6.31
C ALA A 85 -6.10 2.51 -7.42
N ARG A 86 -5.40 2.83 -8.51
CA ARG A 86 -5.14 1.91 -9.61
C ARG A 86 -4.35 0.70 -9.14
N ASP A 87 -3.27 0.91 -8.40
CA ASP A 87 -2.40 -0.18 -7.94
C ASP A 87 -3.15 -1.12 -6.99
N ARG A 88 -3.94 -0.57 -6.07
CA ARG A 88 -4.81 -1.37 -5.18
C ARG A 88 -5.87 -2.16 -5.94
N ALA A 89 -6.48 -1.56 -6.97
CA ALA A 89 -7.47 -2.25 -7.79
C ALA A 89 -6.86 -3.45 -8.52
N VAL A 90 -5.66 -3.26 -9.10
CA VAL A 90 -4.92 -4.35 -9.76
C VAL A 90 -4.55 -5.45 -8.76
N GLU A 91 -3.98 -5.08 -7.62
CA GLU A 91 -3.58 -6.05 -6.59
C GLU A 91 -4.78 -6.85 -6.06
N ASN A 92 -5.89 -6.18 -5.79
CA ASN A 92 -7.11 -6.85 -5.33
C ASN A 92 -7.66 -7.81 -6.39
N TRP A 93 -7.66 -7.41 -7.66
CA TRP A 93 -8.09 -8.26 -8.76
C TRP A 93 -7.18 -9.49 -8.91
N LEU A 94 -5.86 -9.29 -8.86
CA LEU A 94 -4.89 -10.39 -8.92
C LEU A 94 -5.12 -11.38 -7.77
N ARG A 95 -5.22 -10.87 -6.55
CA ARG A 95 -5.37 -11.68 -5.34
C ARG A 95 -6.68 -12.44 -5.27
N ASN A 96 -7.79 -11.79 -5.64
CA ASN A 96 -9.12 -12.31 -5.36
C ASN A 96 -9.76 -13.02 -6.56
N GLU A 97 -9.29 -12.75 -7.78
CA GLU A 97 -9.85 -13.37 -9.00
C GLU A 97 -8.82 -14.22 -9.73
N VAL A 98 -7.66 -13.64 -10.05
CA VAL A 98 -6.69 -14.32 -10.92
C VAL A 98 -6.03 -15.50 -10.23
N ILE A 99 -5.52 -15.32 -9.00
CA ILE A 99 -4.86 -16.39 -8.25
C ILE A 99 -5.82 -17.57 -8.01
N PRO A 100 -7.05 -17.36 -7.49
CA PRO A 100 -7.99 -18.47 -7.30
C PRO A 100 -8.34 -19.19 -8.60
N ALA A 101 -8.56 -18.45 -9.70
CA ALA A 101 -8.85 -19.06 -11.00
C ALA A 101 -7.67 -19.90 -11.53
N ALA A 102 -6.44 -19.40 -11.36
CA ALA A 102 -5.23 -20.12 -11.75
C ALA A 102 -5.03 -21.39 -10.92
N THR A 103 -5.18 -21.30 -9.59
CA THR A 103 -5.08 -22.46 -8.69
C THR A 103 -6.15 -23.51 -9.01
N ALA A 104 -7.39 -23.10 -9.29
CA ALA A 104 -8.46 -24.02 -9.68
C ALA A 104 -8.14 -24.72 -11.00
N LEU A 105 -7.62 -24.00 -11.99
CA LEU A 105 -7.23 -24.57 -13.28
C LEU A 105 -6.03 -25.52 -13.18
N GLU A 106 -5.07 -25.22 -12.30
CA GLU A 106 -3.94 -26.10 -12.03
C GLU A 106 -4.38 -27.40 -11.34
N ALA A 107 -5.33 -27.31 -10.40
CA ALA A 107 -5.91 -28.47 -9.72
C ALA A 107 -6.82 -29.30 -10.64
N GLU A 108 -7.62 -28.64 -11.49
CA GLU A 108 -8.60 -29.25 -12.38
C GLU A 108 -8.43 -28.72 -13.82
N PRO A 109 -7.50 -29.30 -14.61
CA PRO A 109 -7.20 -28.83 -15.97
C PRO A 109 -8.40 -28.91 -16.94
N GLU A 110 -9.37 -29.79 -16.65
CA GLU A 110 -10.60 -29.94 -17.46
C GLU A 110 -11.51 -28.70 -17.40
N LEU A 111 -11.32 -27.79 -16.44
CA LEU A 111 -11.99 -26.49 -16.40
C LEU A 111 -11.53 -25.57 -17.55
N GLY A 112 -10.40 -25.88 -18.18
CA GLY A 112 -9.87 -25.12 -19.31
C GLY A 112 -10.73 -25.27 -20.57
N LEU A 113 -11.06 -24.15 -21.20
CA LEU A 113 -11.76 -24.14 -22.48
C LEU A 113 -10.78 -24.11 -23.66
N SER A 114 -11.05 -24.90 -24.69
CA SER A 114 -10.33 -24.82 -25.95
C SER A 114 -10.63 -23.51 -26.69
N ALA A 115 -9.72 -23.10 -27.57
CA ALA A 115 -9.92 -21.88 -28.38
C ALA A 115 -11.21 -21.93 -29.22
N GLU A 116 -11.62 -23.12 -29.66
CA GLU A 116 -12.86 -23.31 -30.42
C GLU A 116 -14.10 -23.13 -29.54
N GLN A 117 -14.10 -23.68 -28.33
CA GLN A 117 -15.18 -23.51 -27.36
C GLN A 117 -15.35 -22.03 -26.98
N VAL A 118 -14.24 -21.31 -26.75
CA VAL A 118 -14.26 -19.87 -26.47
C VAL A 118 -14.85 -19.09 -27.65
N ARG A 119 -14.40 -19.37 -28.88
CA ARG A 119 -14.93 -18.70 -30.09
C ARG A 119 -16.42 -18.94 -30.28
N ALA A 120 -16.87 -20.19 -30.12
CA ALA A 120 -18.29 -20.54 -30.20
C ALA A 120 -19.12 -19.81 -29.14
N HIS A 121 -18.64 -19.77 -27.89
CA HIS A 121 -19.32 -19.07 -26.80
C HIS A 121 -19.44 -17.56 -27.06
N LEU A 122 -18.37 -16.91 -27.54
CA LEU A 122 -18.37 -15.48 -27.88
C LEU A 122 -19.31 -15.17 -29.05
N ALA A 123 -19.39 -16.04 -30.06
CA ALA A 123 -20.31 -15.88 -31.18
C ALA A 123 -21.77 -15.88 -30.71
N VAL A 124 -22.14 -16.84 -29.84
CA VAL A 124 -23.49 -16.90 -29.23
C VAL A 124 -23.79 -15.64 -28.43
N LYS A 125 -22.83 -15.15 -27.62
CA LYS A 125 -23.01 -13.93 -26.82
C LYS A 125 -23.21 -12.68 -27.71
N ARG A 126 -22.53 -12.59 -28.85
CA ARG A 126 -22.70 -11.50 -29.83
C ARG A 126 -24.08 -11.52 -30.48
N GLN A 127 -24.55 -12.70 -30.91
CA GLN A 127 -25.87 -12.85 -31.54
C GLN A 127 -27.02 -12.43 -30.60
N ARG A 128 -26.93 -12.81 -29.32
CA ARG A 128 -27.88 -12.39 -28.28
C ARG A 128 -27.92 -10.87 -28.06
N LYS A 129 -26.78 -10.20 -28.21
CA LYS A 129 -26.71 -8.73 -28.06
C LYS A 129 -27.24 -8.00 -29.29
N SER A 130 -27.15 -8.60 -30.48
CA SER A 130 -27.72 -8.01 -31.71
C SER A 130 -29.23 -8.15 -31.81
N THR A 131 -29.83 -9.21 -31.25
CA THR A 131 -31.29 -9.42 -31.31
C THR A 131 -32.09 -8.60 -30.31
N GLY A 132 -31.45 -8.03 -29.27
CA GLY A 132 -32.09 -7.12 -28.31
C GLY A 132 -32.07 -5.63 -28.69
N LYS A 133 -31.63 -5.31 -29.92
CA LYS A 133 -31.54 -3.92 -30.44
C LYS A 133 -32.51 -3.66 -31.60
N ALA A 134 -33.53 -4.50 -31.76
CA ALA A 134 -34.61 -4.37 -32.73
C ALA A 134 -35.90 -3.90 -32.05
#